data_AF-A0A497QRZ9-F1
#
_entry.id   AF-A0A497QRZ9-F1
#
_cell.length_a   1.000
_cell.length_b   1.000
_cell.length_c   1.000
_cell.angle_alpha   90.00
_cell.angle_beta   90.00
_cell.angle_gamma   90.00
#
_symmetry.space_group_name_H-M   'P 1'
#
loop_
_entity.id
_entity.type
_entity.pdbx_description
1 polymer ?
#
loop_
_entity_poly.entity_id
_entity_poly.type
_entity_poly.pdbx_seq_one_letter_code
_entity_poly.pdbx_strand_id
1 'polypeptide(L)' 'MIYKNYIIICDRKPIPDRDFDFSFEHIDYDGPEDHRCGHASSYENAVKQIDEIEEELDNIE' A
#
# COMPACT_ATOMS: atom_id res chain seq x y z
N MET A 1 8.09 4.83 5.25
CA MET A 1 9.07 3.74 5.06
C MET A 1 9.00 3.31 3.61
N ILE A 2 10.10 2.86 2.99
CA ILE A 2 10.08 2.42 1.57
C ILE A 2 10.24 0.90 1.52
N TYR A 3 9.38 0.22 0.76
CA TYR A 3 9.41 -1.23 0.55
C TYR A 3 9.08 -1.53 -0.93
N LYS A 4 9.97 -2.22 -1.66
CA LYS A 4 9.80 -2.56 -3.10
C LYS A 4 9.31 -1.40 -3.98
N ASN A 5 9.90 -0.21 -3.83
CA ASN A 5 9.45 1.00 -4.54
C ASN A 5 8.04 1.50 -4.16
N TYR A 6 7.46 1.02 -3.06
CA TYR A 6 6.27 1.59 -2.42
C TYR A 6 6.66 2.44 -1.22
N ILE A 7 6.04 3.60 -1.10
CA ILE A 7 6.10 4.48 0.05
C ILE A 7 4.96 4.09 0.99
N ILE A 8 5.29 3.58 2.17
CA ILE A 8 4.34 3.26 3.25
C ILE A 8 4.34 4.41 4.26
N ILE A 9 3.19 5.05 4.45
CA ILE A 9 2.96 6.16 5.37
C ILE A 9 2.08 5.66 6.51
N CYS A 10 2.43 6.01 7.75
CA CYS A 10 1.57 5.80 8.90
C CYS A 10 0.91 7.13 9.28
N ASP A 11 -0.36 7.29 8.93
CA ASP A 11 -1.19 8.43 9.29
C ASP A 11 -2.21 7.97 10.34
N ARG A 12 -1.91 8.23 11.61
CA ARG A 12 -2.80 7.85 12.72
C ARG A 12 -4.03 8.75 12.70
N LYS A 13 -5.16 8.22 12.22
CA LYS A 13 -6.41 8.97 12.14
C LYS A 13 -7.09 9.07 13.53
N PRO A 14 -7.81 10.16 13.81
CA PRO A 14 -8.62 10.24 15.02
C PRO A 14 -9.72 9.17 15.03
N ILE A 15 -10.09 8.69 16.23
CA ILE A 15 -11.17 7.70 16.44
C ILE A 15 -12.48 8.28 15.84
N PRO A 16 -13.26 7.52 15.04
CA PRO A 16 -13.33 6.04 14.95
C PRO A 16 -12.53 5.36 13.82
N ASP A 17 -11.86 6.08 12.93
CA ASP A 17 -11.24 5.52 11.70
C ASP A 17 -9.86 4.87 11.92
N ARG A 18 -9.58 4.42 13.15
CA ARG A 18 -8.26 3.96 13.61
C ARG A 18 -7.85 2.57 13.09
N ASP A 19 -8.61 2.01 12.15
CA ASP A 19 -8.39 0.67 11.60
C ASP A 19 -7.57 0.68 10.30
N PHE A 20 -7.24 1.85 9.75
CA PHE A 20 -6.46 2.01 8.51
C PHE A 20 -5.39 3.11 8.64
N ASP A 21 -4.62 3.04 9.71
CA ASP A 21 -3.56 4.01 10.01
C ASP A 21 -2.36 3.90 9.06
N PHE A 22 -2.32 2.92 8.16
CA PHE A 22 -1.25 2.77 7.16
C PHE A 22 -1.81 2.95 5.75
N SER A 23 -1.14 3.76 4.95
CA SER A 23 -1.35 3.85 3.50
C SER A 23 -0.07 3.52 2.77
N PHE A 24 -0.19 3.03 1.54
CA PHE A 24 0.96 2.77 0.68
C PHE A 24 0.66 3.16 -0.76
N GLU A 25 1.67 3.65 -1.46
CA GLU A 25 1.61 4.02 -2.87
C GLU A 25 2.96 3.76 -3.54
N HIS A 26 2.96 3.25 -4.77
CA HIS A 26 4.19 3.07 -5.55
C HIS A 26 4.80 4.43 -5.90
N ILE A 27 6.13 4.53 -5.98
CA ILE A 27 6.82 5.78 -6.34
C ILE A 27 6.45 6.27 -7.75
N ASP A 28 6.13 5.34 -8.63
CA ASP A 28 5.68 5.60 -10.01
C ASP A 28 4.15 5.53 -10.14
N TYR A 29 3.41 5.64 -9.03
CA TYR A 29 1.96 5.66 -9.05
C TYR A 29 1.44 6.84 -9.87
N ASP A 30 0.78 6.58 -11.00
CA ASP A 30 0.34 7.60 -11.99
C ASP A 30 -1.18 7.84 -12.00
N GLY A 31 -1.87 7.50 -10.90
CA GLY A 31 -3.28 7.86 -10.67
C GLY A 31 -4.24 6.68 -10.55
N PRO A 32 -5.57 6.92 -10.65
CA PRO A 32 -6.59 5.96 -10.22
C PRO A 32 -6.71 4.69 -11.07
N GLU A 33 -6.11 4.67 -12.26
CA GLU A 33 -6.00 3.47 -13.10
C GLU A 33 -4.79 2.61 -12.72
N ASP A 34 -3.85 3.18 -11.95
CA ASP A 34 -2.76 2.44 -11.34
C ASP A 34 -3.28 1.80 -10.05
N HIS A 35 -3.26 0.47 -10.00
CA HIS A 35 -3.73 -0.29 -8.84
C HIS A 35 -2.63 -0.45 -7.78
N ARG A 36 -1.47 0.21 -7.94
CA ARG A 36 -0.32 0.13 -7.04
C ARG A 36 -0.42 1.09 -5.85
N CYS A 37 -1.60 1.18 -5.23
CA CYS A 37 -1.82 1.94 -4.00
C CYS A 37 -2.85 1.26 -3.09
N GLY A 38 -2.84 1.54 -1.79
CA GLY A 38 -3.82 0.97 -0.87
C GLY A 38 -3.72 1.46 0.58
N HIS A 39 -4.57 0.85 1.42
CA HIS A 39 -4.65 1.11 2.86
C HIS A 39 -4.54 -0.20 3.64
N ALA A 40 -3.92 -0.13 4.81
CA ALA A 40 -3.68 -1.28 5.66
C ALA A 40 -3.85 -0.92 7.15
N SER A 41 -4.18 -1.93 7.93
CA SER A 41 -4.33 -1.83 9.39
C SER A 41 -3.00 -1.89 10.14
N SER A 42 -1.94 -2.40 9.49
CA SER A 42 -0.60 -2.49 10.05
C SER A 42 0.45 -2.46 8.95
N TYR A 43 1.71 -2.20 9.33
CA TYR A 43 2.84 -2.29 8.40
C TYR A 43 2.97 -3.67 7.76
N GLU A 44 2.82 -4.75 8.54
CA GLU A 44 2.89 -6.12 8.03
C GLU A 44 1.79 -6.41 7.00
N ASN A 45 0.59 -5.89 7.23
CA ASN A 45 -0.52 -6.01 6.29
C ASN A 45 -0.27 -5.19 5.02
N ALA A 46 0.34 -3.99 5.13
CA ALA A 46 0.75 -3.19 3.96
C ALA A 46 1.79 -3.95 3.12
N VAL A 47 2.80 -4.53 3.75
CA VAL A 47 3.83 -5.33 3.08
C VAL A 47 3.21 -6.53 2.36
N LYS A 48 2.30 -7.25 3.01
CA LYS A 48 1.62 -8.40 2.41
C LYS A 48 0.81 -7.99 1.17
N GLN A 49 0.03 -6.91 1.26
CA GLN A 49 -0.75 -6.41 0.12
C GLN A 49 0.15 -5.98 -1.04
N ILE A 50 1.28 -5.32 -0.75
CA ILE A 50 2.26 -4.97 -1.78
C ILE A 50 2.83 -6.23 -2.45
N ASP A 51 3.16 -7.26 -1.68
CA ASP A 51 3.65 -8.52 -2.25
C ASP A 51 2.60 -9.20 -3.14
N GLU A 52 1.32 -9.17 -2.76
CA GLU A 52 0.21 -9.67 -3.57
C GLU A 52 0.07 -8.87 -4.89
N ILE A 53 0.13 -7.54 -4.84
CA ILE A 53 0.07 -6.67 -6.03
C ILE A 53 1.24 -6.95 -6.98
N GLU A 54 2.47 -7.06 -6.46
CA GLU A 54 3.65 -7.35 -7.27
C GLU A 54 3.59 -8.76 -7.88
N GLU A 55 3.09 -9.75 -7.15
CA GLU A 55 2.87 -11.10 -7.68
C GLU A 55 1.80 -11.11 -8.78
N GLU A 56 0.70 -10.37 -8.63
CA GLU A 56 -0.30 -10.23 -9.69
C GLU A 56 0.28 -9.56 -10.94
N LEU A 57 1.10 -8.52 -10.78
CA LEU A 57 1.76 -7.84 -11.91
C LEU A 57 2.74 -8.76 -12.66
N ASP A 58 3.55 -9.52 -11.94
CA ASP A 58 4.51 -10.48 -12.52
C ASP A 58 3.80 -11.62 -13.27
N ASN A 59 2.64 -12.05 -12.79
CA ASN A 59 1.84 -13.10 -13.44
C ASN A 59 1.01 -12.61 -14.65
N ILE A 60 0.95 -11.30 -14.91
CA ILE A 60 0.27 -10.72 -16.07
C ILE A 60 1.22 -10.61 -17.28
N GLU A 61 2.54 -10.78 -17.10
CA GLU A 61 3.56 -10.80 -18.18
C GLU A 61 3.67 -12.11 -18.96
#